data_AF-A0AAN7Z6Y5-F1
#
_entry.id   AF-A0AAN7Z6Y5-F1
#
_cell.length_a   1.000
_cell.length_b   1.000
_cell.length_c   1.000
_cell.angle_alpha   90.00
_cell.angle_beta   90.00
_cell.angle_gamma   90.00
#
_symmetry.space_group_name_H-M   'P 1'
#
loop_
_entity.id
_entity.type
_entity.pdbx_description
1 polymer ?
#
loop_
_entity_poly.entity_id
_entity_poly.type
_entity_poly.pdbx_seq_one_letter_code
_entity_poly.pdbx_strand_id
1 'polypeptide(L)'
;MDLPTEIWQMIYEDIHDNRTLSRLSRTCRFLWELGIPLLYRRFETFDFNNGRRTHYQSLSAFIRTVSSNQYLARAVTEMSCTTSAFTKHYDREDLFRQYSQYDSALVGDVARRLGVPVSNIRMSSAALWGVSSRSSFAHQLLVCSLPNLRTLEFKVPSSSEGFNECLSIWTKNPSNRLWSLTDLRIEEESISRRFNFADVHDIIRYSPNLESLSLKRCYSITADYDLDLRNLKRLRIIESRFPREGLFLCKYCRHLESFTYISFGPHWAMDRLPAEIVIALEPAKQSLKHLEIFHFSRDSPREQQQGIETLRDFPVLESVTLNPGALSGAADPPSIPNRGIFVEKLPDSLVALTLVNVSRDLFKDVRLFAQHAMEGGFPHLQTVSISGAPPDPRPDEDRATFEHFDESEWALLRGLFEEGGIEFQCQSDWWHRLRSLCDMAP
;
A
#
# COMPACT_ATOMS: atom_id res chain seq x y z
N MET A 1 4.12 28.82 -40.88
CA MET A 1 4.15 27.35 -40.83
C MET A 1 3.50 26.96 -39.52
N ASP A 2 2.36 26.30 -39.58
CA ASP A 2 1.67 25.82 -38.38
C ASP A 2 2.33 24.51 -37.94
N LEU A 3 2.66 24.43 -36.65
CA LEU A 3 3.21 23.20 -36.07
C LEU A 3 2.11 22.11 -36.03
N PRO A 4 2.40 20.87 -36.44
CA PRO A 4 1.48 19.74 -36.33
C PRO A 4 1.00 19.49 -34.89
N THR A 5 -0.18 18.91 -34.75
CA THR A 5 -0.80 18.60 -33.45
C THR A 5 0.05 17.67 -32.60
N GLU A 6 0.72 16.72 -33.23
CA GLU A 6 1.61 15.75 -32.59
C GLU A 6 2.80 16.43 -31.94
N ILE A 7 3.34 17.48 -32.57
CA ILE A 7 4.43 18.28 -32.00
C ILE A 7 3.94 19.04 -30.77
N TRP A 8 2.73 19.62 -30.83
CA TRP A 8 2.15 20.27 -29.66
C TRP A 8 1.88 19.27 -28.52
N GLN A 9 1.42 18.06 -28.81
CA GLN A 9 1.24 17.02 -27.80
C GLN A 9 2.57 16.67 -27.11
N MET A 10 3.65 16.50 -27.87
CA MET A 10 4.98 16.27 -27.30
C MET A 10 5.44 17.44 -26.41
N ILE A 11 5.24 18.68 -26.85
CA ILE A 11 5.55 19.87 -26.03
C ILE A 11 4.75 19.85 -24.72
N TYR A 12 3.48 19.48 -24.77
CA TYR A 12 2.61 19.40 -23.61
C TYR A 12 3.03 18.29 -22.63
N GLU A 13 3.51 17.15 -23.13
CA GLU A 13 4.01 16.03 -22.31
C GLU A 13 5.32 16.37 -21.60
N ASP A 14 6.18 17.19 -22.22
CA ASP A 14 7.44 17.68 -21.63
C ASP A 14 7.23 18.75 -20.54
N ILE A 15 6.07 19.41 -20.47
CA ILE A 15 5.79 20.40 -19.43
C ILE A 15 5.35 19.68 -18.15
N HIS A 16 6.26 19.58 -17.20
CA HIS A 16 6.01 18.91 -15.91
C HIS A 16 5.31 19.80 -14.86
N ASP A 17 5.05 21.08 -15.15
CA ASP A 17 4.41 22.00 -14.21
C ASP A 17 3.00 22.44 -14.65
N ASN A 18 2.02 22.19 -13.77
CA ASN A 18 0.61 22.50 -14.01
C ASN A 18 0.34 24.00 -14.26
N ARG A 19 1.23 24.89 -13.79
CA ARG A 19 1.05 26.34 -13.94
C ARG A 19 1.34 26.78 -15.37
N THR A 20 2.41 26.30 -15.97
CA THR A 20 2.76 26.54 -17.38
C THR A 20 1.74 25.87 -18.29
N LEU A 21 1.35 24.62 -18.01
CA LEU A 21 0.26 23.94 -18.71
C LEU A 21 -1.04 24.76 -18.69
N SER A 22 -1.45 25.25 -17.52
CA SER A 22 -2.65 26.08 -17.37
C SER A 22 -2.57 27.39 -18.15
N ARG A 23 -1.41 28.05 -18.14
CA ARG A 23 -1.19 29.29 -18.91
C ARG A 23 -1.26 29.03 -20.42
N LEU A 24 -0.56 28.00 -20.91
CA LEU A 24 -0.54 27.65 -22.32
C LEU A 24 -1.94 27.28 -22.83
N SER A 25 -2.70 26.54 -22.03
CA SER A 25 -4.07 26.13 -22.34
C SER A 25 -5.07 27.30 -22.39
N ARG A 26 -4.72 28.49 -21.89
CA ARG A 26 -5.58 29.68 -21.97
C ARG A 26 -5.31 30.53 -23.22
N THR A 27 -4.30 30.17 -24.01
CA THR A 27 -3.82 31.01 -25.13
C THR A 27 -4.76 30.97 -26.33
N CYS A 28 -5.22 29.78 -26.72
CA CYS A 28 -6.20 29.60 -27.80
C CYS A 28 -6.97 28.29 -27.61
N ARG A 29 -8.07 28.13 -28.36
CA ARG A 29 -8.94 26.95 -28.27
C ARG A 29 -8.20 25.64 -28.57
N PHE A 30 -7.35 25.62 -29.59
CA PHE A 30 -6.58 24.42 -29.95
C PHE A 30 -5.68 23.95 -28.80
N LEU A 31 -4.92 24.87 -28.19
CA LEU A 31 -4.07 24.57 -27.04
C LEU A 31 -4.90 24.22 -25.79
N TRP A 32 -6.08 24.81 -25.64
CA TRP A 32 -7.03 24.43 -24.60
C TRP A 32 -7.48 22.96 -24.75
N GLU A 33 -7.85 22.53 -25.95
CA GLU A 33 -8.32 21.16 -26.22
C GLU A 33 -7.21 20.11 -25.95
N LEU A 34 -5.94 20.47 -26.17
CA LEU A 34 -4.78 19.62 -25.88
C LEU A 34 -4.42 19.59 -24.39
N GLY A 35 -4.38 20.76 -23.73
CA GLY A 35 -3.82 20.88 -22.40
C GLY A 35 -4.79 20.59 -21.25
N ILE A 36 -6.07 20.84 -21.44
CA ILE A 36 -7.07 20.63 -20.39
C ILE A 36 -7.17 19.15 -19.96
N PRO A 37 -7.20 18.15 -20.86
CA PRO A 37 -7.21 16.74 -20.44
C PRO A 37 -6.01 16.38 -19.56
N LEU A 38 -4.83 16.94 -19.84
CA LEU A 38 -3.62 16.71 -19.05
C LEU A 38 -3.73 17.33 -17.65
N LEU A 39 -4.30 18.54 -17.55
CA LEU A 39 -4.55 19.22 -16.29
C LEU A 39 -5.58 18.51 -15.40
N TYR A 40 -6.53 17.79 -16.00
CA TYR A 40 -7.56 17.03 -15.28
C TYR A 40 -7.22 15.55 -15.11
N ARG A 41 -6.08 15.08 -15.63
CA ARG A 41 -5.66 13.67 -15.56
C ARG A 41 -5.59 13.14 -14.13
N ARG A 42 -5.07 13.97 -13.22
CA ARG A 42 -4.90 13.64 -11.80
C ARG A 42 -5.60 14.67 -10.92
N PHE A 43 -6.41 14.18 -9.99
CA PHE A 43 -6.99 15.01 -8.93
C PHE A 43 -6.39 14.65 -7.58
N GLU A 44 -5.96 15.67 -6.83
CA GLU A 44 -5.50 15.51 -5.45
C GLU A 44 -6.20 16.53 -4.55
N THR A 45 -6.66 16.10 -3.38
CA THR A 45 -7.26 17.04 -2.42
C THR A 45 -6.25 18.09 -1.94
N PHE A 46 -4.96 17.72 -1.87
CA PHE A 46 -3.87 18.61 -1.48
C PHE A 46 -2.74 18.55 -2.50
N ASP A 47 -2.29 19.69 -2.99
CA ASP A 47 -1.06 19.80 -3.77
C ASP A 47 0.15 19.70 -2.85
N PHE A 48 1.10 18.82 -3.16
CA PHE A 48 2.36 18.70 -2.44
C PHE A 48 3.51 19.34 -3.23
N ASN A 49 4.29 20.21 -2.59
CA ASN A 49 5.55 20.72 -3.11
C ASN A 49 6.67 20.35 -2.15
N ASN A 50 7.66 19.57 -2.61
CA ASN A 50 8.75 19.04 -1.78
C ASN A 50 8.27 18.33 -0.49
N GLY A 51 7.23 17.50 -0.61
CA GLY A 51 6.63 16.78 0.53
C GLY A 51 5.81 17.65 1.49
N ARG A 52 5.69 18.96 1.26
CA ARG A 52 4.88 19.88 2.05
C ARG A 52 3.58 20.21 1.34
N ARG A 53 2.46 20.20 2.06
CA ARG A 53 1.14 20.59 1.53
C ARG A 53 1.14 22.09 1.23
N THR A 54 0.87 22.46 -0.01
CA THR A 54 0.95 23.85 -0.47
C THR A 54 -0.40 24.46 -0.84
N HIS A 55 -1.33 23.66 -1.36
CA HIS A 55 -2.65 24.16 -1.73
C HIS A 55 -3.74 23.11 -1.53
N TYR A 56 -4.93 23.54 -1.10
CA TYR A 56 -6.12 22.71 -1.02
C TYR A 56 -6.93 22.89 -2.30
N GLN A 57 -7.18 21.79 -3.02
CA GLN A 57 -8.10 21.82 -4.16
C GLN A 57 -9.53 21.65 -3.67
N SER A 58 -10.41 22.58 -4.05
CA SER A 58 -11.83 22.51 -3.67
C SER A 58 -12.50 21.29 -4.33
N LEU A 59 -12.82 20.29 -3.51
CA LEU A 59 -13.53 19.08 -3.93
C LEU A 59 -14.86 19.42 -4.62
N SER A 60 -15.60 20.40 -4.11
CA SER A 60 -16.89 20.79 -4.69
C SER A 60 -16.75 21.51 -6.02
N ALA A 61 -15.73 22.36 -6.21
CA ALA A 61 -15.44 22.95 -7.52
C ALA A 61 -15.06 21.88 -8.55
N PHE A 62 -14.28 20.87 -8.13
CA PHE A 62 -13.91 19.75 -8.99
C PHE A 62 -15.12 18.90 -9.36
N ILE A 63 -15.92 18.45 -8.38
CA ILE A 63 -17.16 17.69 -8.60
C ILE A 63 -18.09 18.46 -9.55
N ARG A 64 -18.29 19.76 -9.34
CA ARG A 64 -19.12 20.59 -10.22
C ARG A 64 -18.61 20.57 -11.66
N THR A 65 -17.29 20.66 -11.83
CA THR A 65 -16.66 20.69 -13.16
C THR A 65 -16.81 19.34 -13.88
N VAL A 66 -16.39 18.25 -13.25
CA VAL A 66 -16.40 16.92 -13.91
C VAL A 66 -17.81 16.36 -14.05
N SER A 67 -18.70 16.63 -13.09
CA SER A 67 -20.09 16.15 -13.20
C SER A 67 -20.88 16.88 -14.29
N SER A 68 -20.54 18.13 -14.61
CA SER A 68 -21.18 18.89 -15.69
C SER A 68 -20.48 18.72 -17.05
N ASN A 69 -19.28 18.14 -17.07
CA ASN A 69 -18.49 17.96 -18.28
C ASN A 69 -17.94 16.53 -18.40
N GLN A 70 -18.67 15.69 -19.16
CA GLN A 70 -18.32 14.29 -19.40
C GLN A 70 -16.97 14.10 -20.10
N TYR A 71 -16.54 15.07 -20.93
CA TYR A 71 -15.21 15.01 -21.55
C TYR A 71 -14.11 15.10 -20.50
N LEU A 72 -14.25 16.02 -19.53
CA LEU A 72 -13.29 16.15 -18.42
C LEU A 72 -13.35 14.98 -17.45
N ALA A 73 -14.56 14.47 -17.15
CA ALA A 73 -14.69 13.27 -16.31
C ALA A 73 -13.97 12.05 -16.91
N ARG A 74 -13.96 11.91 -18.24
CA ARG A 74 -13.22 10.87 -18.97
C ARG A 74 -11.71 11.11 -18.99
N ALA A 75 -11.25 12.34 -18.83
CA ALA A 75 -9.83 12.66 -18.77
C ALA A 75 -9.20 12.27 -17.42
N VAL A 76 -9.97 12.22 -16.34
CA VAL A 76 -9.47 11.84 -15.01
C VAL A 76 -9.15 10.34 -14.97
N THR A 77 -7.89 10.01 -14.73
CA THR A 77 -7.40 8.63 -14.59
C THR A 77 -6.84 8.33 -13.21
N GLU A 78 -6.45 9.36 -12.46
CA GLU A 78 -5.78 9.23 -11.16
C GLU A 78 -6.49 10.12 -10.13
N MET A 79 -6.76 9.59 -8.95
CA MET A 79 -7.42 10.34 -7.87
C MET A 79 -6.81 10.00 -6.52
N SER A 80 -6.39 11.01 -5.76
CA SER A 80 -5.96 10.89 -4.36
C SER A 80 -6.78 11.81 -3.46
N CYS A 81 -7.55 11.19 -2.58
CA CYS A 81 -8.57 11.88 -1.79
C CYS A 81 -8.30 11.75 -0.29
N THR A 82 -8.20 12.89 0.40
CA THR A 82 -8.03 12.93 1.85
C THR A 82 -9.30 13.39 2.53
N THR A 83 -9.95 12.46 3.23
CA THR A 83 -11.15 12.70 4.04
C THR A 83 -10.83 13.03 5.49
N SER A 84 -9.57 12.87 5.90
CA SER A 84 -9.13 12.96 7.28
C SER A 84 -9.05 14.42 7.78
N ALA A 85 -9.37 14.61 9.06
CA ALA A 85 -9.26 15.86 9.81
C ALA A 85 -7.81 16.29 10.09
N PHE A 86 -6.91 16.15 9.11
CA PHE A 86 -5.52 16.63 9.17
C PHE A 86 -5.42 18.16 9.26
N THR A 87 -6.56 18.84 9.22
CA THR A 87 -6.69 20.29 9.35
C THR A 87 -6.63 20.68 10.82
N LYS A 88 -5.61 20.19 11.56
CA LYS A 88 -5.18 20.85 12.80
C LYS A 88 -4.54 22.21 12.52
N HIS A 89 -4.03 22.42 11.30
CA HIS A 89 -3.36 23.65 10.88
C HIS A 89 -4.17 24.53 9.91
N TYR A 90 -5.25 24.02 9.34
CA TYR A 90 -6.20 24.83 8.59
C TYR A 90 -7.40 25.05 9.49
N ASP A 91 -7.73 26.31 9.76
CA ASP A 91 -8.87 26.69 10.60
C ASP A 91 -10.06 25.85 10.20
N ARG A 92 -10.46 24.97 11.13
CA ARG A 92 -11.58 24.06 10.96
C ARG A 92 -12.77 24.81 10.36
N GLU A 93 -13.00 26.04 10.80
CA GLU A 93 -14.09 26.92 10.38
C GLU A 93 -14.10 27.29 8.89
N ASP A 94 -12.95 27.45 8.22
CA ASP A 94 -12.93 27.85 6.80
C ASP A 94 -13.29 26.68 5.87
N LEU A 95 -12.85 25.47 6.20
CA LEU A 95 -13.30 24.24 5.53
C LEU A 95 -14.79 23.99 5.80
N PHE A 96 -15.25 24.19 7.04
CA PHE A 96 -16.67 24.08 7.39
C PHE A 96 -17.55 25.07 6.61
N ARG A 97 -17.09 26.32 6.41
CA ARG A 97 -17.82 27.33 5.64
C ARG A 97 -17.89 26.99 4.15
N GLN A 98 -16.81 26.45 3.56
CA GLN A 98 -16.82 26.04 2.15
C GLN A 98 -17.77 24.86 1.88
N TYR A 99 -17.91 23.91 2.82
CA TYR A 99 -18.87 22.81 2.72
C TYR A 99 -20.32 23.22 3.10
N SER A 100 -20.55 24.44 3.61
CA SER A 100 -21.84 24.84 4.16
C SER A 100 -22.88 25.15 3.06
N GLN A 101 -24.00 24.44 3.11
CA GLN A 101 -25.27 24.59 2.36
C GLN A 101 -25.22 24.50 0.82
N TYR A 102 -24.30 25.18 0.12
CA TYR A 102 -24.22 25.16 -1.35
C TYR A 102 -23.77 23.82 -1.93
N ASP A 103 -22.99 23.06 -1.16
CA ASP A 103 -22.48 21.75 -1.58
C ASP A 103 -23.51 20.62 -1.41
N SER A 104 -24.53 20.79 -0.56
CA SER A 104 -25.58 19.78 -0.41
C SER A 104 -26.49 19.68 -1.64
N ALA A 105 -26.76 20.81 -2.32
CA ALA A 105 -27.53 20.82 -3.56
C ALA A 105 -26.73 20.17 -4.69
N LEU A 106 -25.44 20.53 -4.84
CA LEU A 106 -24.54 19.92 -5.82
C LEU A 106 -24.43 18.41 -5.63
N VAL A 107 -24.14 17.96 -4.40
CA VAL A 107 -24.07 16.54 -4.03
C VAL A 107 -25.39 15.83 -4.31
N GLY A 108 -26.52 16.47 -3.98
CA GLY A 108 -27.85 15.92 -4.26
C GLY A 108 -28.17 15.80 -5.75
N ASP A 109 -27.76 16.77 -6.57
CA ASP A 109 -27.95 16.74 -8.02
C ASP A 109 -27.07 15.70 -8.71
N VAL A 110 -25.82 15.53 -8.26
CA VAL A 110 -24.93 14.46 -8.72
C VAL A 110 -25.50 13.09 -8.33
N ALA A 111 -25.92 12.92 -7.07
CA ALA A 111 -26.56 11.70 -6.60
C ALA A 111 -27.80 11.34 -7.42
N ARG A 112 -28.67 12.33 -7.72
CA ARG A 112 -29.85 12.14 -8.57
C ARG A 112 -29.48 11.67 -9.98
N ARG A 113 -28.44 12.26 -10.59
CA ARG A 113 -27.94 11.84 -11.92
C ARG A 113 -27.37 10.42 -11.91
N LEU A 114 -26.77 10.01 -10.82
CA LEU A 114 -26.25 8.65 -10.62
C LEU A 114 -27.31 7.64 -10.16
N GLY A 115 -28.56 8.08 -9.94
CA GLY A 115 -29.64 7.22 -9.45
C GLY A 115 -29.50 6.82 -7.97
N VAL A 116 -28.71 7.57 -7.19
CA VAL A 116 -28.49 7.35 -5.75
C VAL A 116 -29.48 8.23 -4.96
N PRO A 117 -30.46 7.65 -4.25
CA PRO A 117 -31.44 8.41 -3.47
C PRO A 117 -30.80 9.03 -2.23
N VAL A 118 -30.81 10.36 -2.16
CA VAL A 118 -30.25 11.15 -1.03
C VAL A 118 -31.00 10.88 0.29
N SER A 119 -32.27 10.46 0.23
CA SER A 119 -33.10 10.15 1.41
C SER A 119 -32.66 8.92 2.21
N ASN A 120 -31.78 8.08 1.65
CA ASN A 120 -31.27 6.86 2.29
C ASN A 120 -29.92 7.07 2.98
N ILE A 121 -29.34 8.26 2.92
CA ILE A 121 -28.08 8.56 3.61
C ILE A 121 -28.40 8.57 5.10
N ARG A 122 -28.08 7.47 5.78
CA ARG A 122 -28.17 7.43 7.25
C ARG A 122 -27.04 8.32 7.74
N MET A 123 -27.37 9.56 8.09
CA MET A 123 -26.46 10.38 8.87
C MET A 123 -26.28 9.64 10.21
N SER A 124 -25.25 8.81 10.33
CA SER A 124 -24.94 8.10 11.56
C SER A 124 -24.78 9.12 12.69
N SER A 125 -25.00 8.71 13.93
CA SER A 125 -24.84 9.56 15.12
C SER A 125 -23.43 10.16 15.25
N ALA A 126 -22.43 9.67 14.50
CA ALA A 126 -21.13 10.31 14.31
C ALA A 126 -21.20 11.68 13.58
N ALA A 127 -22.35 12.02 12.97
CA ALA A 127 -22.65 13.36 12.45
C ALA A 127 -22.64 14.45 13.55
N LEU A 128 -22.72 14.08 14.84
CA LEU A 128 -22.46 14.99 15.96
C LEU A 128 -20.99 15.47 16.03
N TRP A 129 -20.07 14.82 15.31
CA TRP A 129 -18.68 15.24 15.11
C TRP A 129 -18.41 15.88 13.73
N GLY A 130 -19.46 16.17 12.95
CA GLY A 130 -19.51 17.31 12.02
C GLY A 130 -18.93 17.20 10.60
N VAL A 131 -18.02 16.28 10.25
CA VAL A 131 -17.26 16.36 8.96
C VAL A 131 -17.21 15.08 8.13
N SER A 132 -17.20 13.91 8.77
CA SER A 132 -16.73 12.67 8.12
C SER A 132 -17.72 12.04 7.14
N SER A 133 -19.03 12.12 7.37
CA SER A 133 -20.02 11.40 6.57
C SER A 133 -20.33 12.07 5.22
N ARG A 134 -20.47 13.41 5.17
CA ARG A 134 -20.81 14.14 3.92
C ARG A 134 -19.65 14.22 2.94
N SER A 135 -18.45 14.48 3.45
CA SER A 135 -17.23 14.51 2.63
C SER A 135 -16.97 13.12 2.05
N SER A 136 -17.06 12.06 2.86
CA SER A 136 -16.99 10.66 2.39
C SER A 136 -18.00 10.39 1.26
N PHE A 137 -19.26 10.79 1.43
CA PHE A 137 -20.29 10.61 0.40
C PHE A 137 -19.97 11.36 -0.91
N ALA A 138 -19.48 12.60 -0.82
CA ALA A 138 -19.06 13.38 -2.00
C ALA A 138 -17.90 12.72 -2.77
N HIS A 139 -16.95 12.14 -2.04
CA HIS A 139 -15.85 11.39 -2.66
C HIS A 139 -16.33 10.10 -3.33
N GLN A 140 -17.28 9.37 -2.73
CA GLN A 140 -17.86 8.19 -3.38
C GLN A 140 -18.62 8.55 -4.65
N LEU A 141 -19.40 9.65 -4.64
CA LEU A 141 -20.08 10.15 -5.84
C LEU A 141 -19.08 10.54 -6.93
N LEU A 142 -17.96 11.13 -6.55
CA LEU A 142 -16.90 11.47 -7.48
C LEU A 142 -16.35 10.20 -8.14
N VAL A 143 -15.99 9.16 -7.38
CA VAL A 143 -15.58 7.85 -7.94
C VAL A 143 -16.60 7.32 -8.94
N CYS A 144 -17.89 7.33 -8.59
CA CYS A 144 -18.96 6.86 -9.45
C CYS A 144 -19.13 7.69 -10.74
N SER A 145 -18.62 8.92 -10.76
CA SER A 145 -18.72 9.85 -11.90
C SER A 145 -17.52 9.78 -12.86
N LEU A 146 -16.48 9.02 -12.52
CA LEU A 146 -15.21 8.97 -13.27
C LEU A 146 -15.03 7.63 -14.00
N PRO A 147 -15.46 7.50 -15.27
CA PRO A 147 -15.50 6.21 -15.97
C PRO A 147 -14.12 5.63 -16.32
N ASN A 148 -13.09 6.47 -16.41
CA ASN A 148 -11.73 6.09 -16.80
C ASN A 148 -10.75 6.07 -15.62
N LEU A 149 -11.25 6.11 -14.39
CA LEU A 149 -10.41 6.10 -13.19
C LEU A 149 -9.63 4.78 -13.09
N ARG A 150 -8.31 4.85 -13.12
CA ARG A 150 -7.37 3.72 -13.05
C ARG A 150 -6.70 3.55 -11.70
N THR A 151 -6.35 4.67 -11.08
CA THR A 151 -5.67 4.71 -9.79
C THR A 151 -6.49 5.52 -8.80
N LEU A 152 -6.76 4.91 -7.66
CA LEU A 152 -7.52 5.54 -6.59
C LEU A 152 -6.82 5.35 -5.26
N GLU A 153 -6.51 6.46 -4.60
CA GLU A 153 -6.03 6.51 -3.24
C GLU A 153 -7.06 7.20 -2.34
N PHE A 154 -7.47 6.49 -1.29
CA PHE A 154 -8.35 7.01 -0.26
C PHE A 154 -7.66 7.06 1.09
N LYS A 155 -7.55 8.26 1.63
CA LYS A 155 -7.15 8.48 3.02
C LYS A 155 -8.43 8.65 3.84
N VAL A 156 -8.91 7.53 4.38
CA VAL A 156 -10.21 7.41 5.05
C VAL A 156 -10.17 7.94 6.48
N PRO A 157 -11.31 8.40 7.05
CA PRO A 157 -11.38 8.76 8.44
C PRO A 157 -11.67 7.50 9.27
N SER A 158 -11.21 7.56 10.50
CA SER A 158 -11.15 6.48 11.49
C SER A 158 -12.48 5.94 11.99
N SER A 159 -13.55 6.63 11.63
CA SER A 159 -14.94 6.24 11.87
C SER A 159 -15.63 6.26 10.51
N SER A 160 -15.33 5.25 9.69
CA SER A 160 -15.81 5.12 8.32
C SER A 160 -17.22 4.53 8.22
N GLU A 161 -18.01 4.54 9.30
CA GLU A 161 -19.44 4.19 9.25
C GLU A 161 -20.12 4.98 8.12
N GLY A 162 -20.56 4.26 7.08
CA GLY A 162 -21.22 4.82 5.91
C GLY A 162 -20.32 5.12 4.69
N PHE A 163 -19.03 4.77 4.70
CA PHE A 163 -18.13 4.98 3.54
C PHE A 163 -18.52 4.19 2.27
N ASN A 164 -19.42 3.21 2.36
CA ASN A 164 -19.87 2.46 1.19
C ASN A 164 -21.34 2.70 0.80
N GLU A 165 -22.05 3.62 1.46
CA GLU A 165 -23.49 3.81 1.20
C GLU A 165 -23.80 4.22 -0.24
N CYS A 166 -23.00 5.10 -0.84
CA CYS A 166 -23.22 5.53 -2.22
C CYS A 166 -22.89 4.40 -3.20
N LEU A 167 -21.74 3.75 -3.02
CA LEU A 167 -21.28 2.69 -3.92
C LEU A 167 -22.25 1.51 -3.92
N SER A 168 -22.67 1.03 -2.74
CA SER A 168 -23.62 -0.08 -2.60
C SER A 168 -24.98 0.18 -3.25
N ILE A 169 -25.44 1.44 -3.30
CA ILE A 169 -26.68 1.79 -3.99
C ILE A 169 -26.43 1.95 -5.50
N TRP A 170 -25.37 2.65 -5.90
CA TRP A 170 -25.01 2.89 -7.29
C TRP A 170 -24.85 1.58 -8.07
N THR A 171 -24.33 0.55 -7.43
CA THR A 171 -24.03 -0.76 -8.05
C THR A 171 -25.21 -1.70 -8.13
N LYS A 172 -26.38 -1.34 -7.57
CA LYS A 172 -27.66 -2.03 -7.81
C LYS A 172 -28.02 -2.04 -9.29
N ASN A 173 -27.53 -1.06 -10.05
CA ASN A 173 -27.53 -1.14 -11.50
C ASN A 173 -26.37 -2.06 -11.96
N PRO A 174 -26.64 -3.20 -12.61
CA PRO A 174 -25.60 -4.15 -13.00
C PRO A 174 -24.59 -3.59 -14.02
N SER A 175 -24.96 -2.55 -14.77
CA SER A 175 -24.05 -1.87 -15.71
C SER A 175 -23.00 -1.01 -15.00
N ASN A 176 -23.23 -0.66 -13.73
CA ASN A 176 -22.35 0.21 -12.96
C ASN A 176 -21.22 -0.61 -12.33
N ARG A 177 -20.02 -0.48 -12.87
CA ARG A 177 -18.78 -1.06 -12.33
C ARG A 177 -17.61 -0.10 -12.56
N LEU A 178 -16.58 -0.24 -11.75
CA LEU A 178 -15.32 0.49 -11.88
C LEU A 178 -14.38 -0.30 -12.80
N TRP A 179 -14.79 -0.44 -14.07
CA TRP A 179 -14.08 -1.29 -15.06
C TRP A 179 -12.63 -0.86 -15.31
N SER A 180 -12.36 0.43 -15.20
CA SER A 180 -11.03 0.99 -15.46
C SER A 180 -10.09 0.90 -14.26
N LEU A 181 -10.61 0.61 -13.06
CA LEU A 181 -9.83 0.68 -11.83
C LEU A 181 -8.90 -0.53 -11.69
N THR A 182 -7.60 -0.25 -11.66
CA THR A 182 -6.54 -1.27 -11.60
C THR A 182 -5.67 -1.15 -10.35
N ASP A 183 -5.52 0.04 -9.76
CA ASP A 183 -4.77 0.28 -8.52
C ASP A 183 -5.65 0.98 -7.48
N LEU A 184 -5.82 0.33 -6.33
CA LEU A 184 -6.60 0.85 -5.21
C LEU A 184 -5.75 0.87 -3.94
N ARG A 185 -5.66 2.04 -3.30
CA ARG A 185 -4.98 2.25 -2.03
C ARG A 185 -5.93 2.85 -1.04
N ILE A 186 -6.04 2.25 0.13
CA ILE A 186 -6.91 2.73 1.21
C ILE A 186 -6.09 2.78 2.49
N GLU A 187 -5.97 3.97 3.05
CA GLU A 187 -5.05 4.27 4.13
C GLU A 187 -5.72 5.10 5.22
N GLU A 188 -5.34 4.86 6.47
CA GLU A 188 -5.60 5.77 7.59
C GLU A 188 -4.29 6.42 8.03
N GLU A 189 -4.19 7.74 7.92
CA GLU A 189 -2.97 8.50 8.19
C GLU A 189 -2.61 8.55 9.69
N SER A 190 -3.59 8.41 10.60
CA SER A 190 -3.35 8.48 12.04
C SER A 190 -2.96 7.13 12.65
N ILE A 191 -1.78 7.06 13.29
CA ILE A 191 -1.24 5.84 13.93
C ILE A 191 -2.18 5.26 15.02
N SER A 192 -2.91 6.14 15.71
CA SER A 192 -3.83 5.76 16.78
C SER A 192 -5.18 5.25 16.29
N ARG A 193 -5.41 5.25 14.97
CA ARG A 193 -6.72 5.10 14.36
C ARG A 193 -6.67 4.10 13.20
N ARG A 194 -7.81 3.50 12.86
CA ARG A 194 -7.95 2.43 11.86
C ARG A 194 -9.35 2.47 11.25
N PHE A 195 -9.54 1.82 10.10
CA PHE A 195 -10.85 1.66 9.44
C PHE A 195 -11.25 0.19 9.36
N ASN A 196 -12.54 -0.13 9.24
CA ASN A 196 -12.98 -1.52 9.06
C ASN A 196 -13.01 -1.91 7.58
N PHE A 197 -12.63 -3.14 7.24
CA PHE A 197 -12.71 -3.64 5.88
C PHE A 197 -14.13 -3.59 5.31
N ALA A 198 -15.14 -3.86 6.16
CA ALA A 198 -16.56 -3.75 5.79
C ALA A 198 -16.92 -2.36 5.22
N ASP A 199 -16.24 -1.31 5.69
CA ASP A 199 -16.49 0.07 5.25
C ASP A 199 -15.92 0.35 3.86
N VAL A 200 -15.09 -0.53 3.29
CA VAL A 200 -14.45 -0.33 1.98
C VAL A 200 -14.56 -1.53 1.03
N HIS A 201 -15.19 -2.62 1.46
CA HIS A 201 -15.29 -3.84 0.64
C HIS A 201 -16.07 -3.63 -0.67
N ASP A 202 -17.05 -2.72 -0.72
CA ASP A 202 -17.85 -2.50 -1.92
C ASP A 202 -16.99 -1.95 -3.07
N ILE A 203 -16.07 -1.01 -2.81
CA ILE A 203 -15.22 -0.51 -3.88
C ILE A 203 -14.33 -1.61 -4.49
N ILE A 204 -13.86 -2.55 -3.66
CA ILE A 204 -13.10 -3.71 -4.10
C ILE A 204 -14.00 -4.63 -4.92
N ARG A 205 -15.20 -4.96 -4.40
CA ARG A 205 -16.18 -5.84 -5.04
C ARG A 205 -16.58 -5.36 -6.44
N TYR A 206 -16.69 -4.05 -6.65
CA TYR A 206 -17.14 -3.47 -7.92
C TYR A 206 -16.01 -3.07 -8.87
N SER A 207 -14.78 -3.51 -8.58
CA SER A 207 -13.57 -3.28 -9.39
C SER A 207 -13.05 -4.59 -9.98
N PRO A 208 -13.71 -5.15 -11.01
CA PRO A 208 -13.41 -6.50 -11.52
C PRO A 208 -12.02 -6.64 -12.18
N ASN A 209 -11.41 -5.53 -12.57
CA ASN A 209 -10.08 -5.50 -13.21
C ASN A 209 -8.98 -5.04 -12.23
N LEU A 210 -9.24 -5.12 -10.93
CA LEU A 210 -8.28 -4.68 -9.92
C LEU A 210 -7.03 -5.57 -9.95
N GLU A 211 -5.86 -4.96 -10.19
CA GLU A 211 -4.57 -5.66 -10.25
C GLU A 211 -3.74 -5.42 -8.99
N SER A 212 -3.98 -4.33 -8.27
CA SER A 212 -3.18 -3.88 -7.14
C SER A 212 -4.05 -3.32 -6.01
N LEU A 213 -3.88 -3.87 -4.81
CA LEU A 213 -4.61 -3.48 -3.61
C LEU A 213 -3.65 -3.20 -2.46
N SER A 214 -3.73 -2.00 -1.88
CA SER A 214 -3.00 -1.62 -0.67
C SER A 214 -3.97 -1.24 0.44
N LEU A 215 -3.84 -1.92 1.58
CA LEU A 215 -4.63 -1.65 2.79
C LEU A 215 -3.66 -1.27 3.92
N LYS A 216 -3.74 -0.02 4.39
CA LYS A 216 -2.93 0.48 5.49
C LYS A 216 -3.79 0.83 6.70
N ARG A 217 -3.53 0.18 7.84
CA ARG A 217 -4.29 0.32 9.10
C ARG A 217 -5.76 -0.08 8.97
N CYS A 218 -6.02 -1.15 8.23
CA CYS A 218 -7.31 -1.81 8.14
C CYS A 218 -7.54 -2.76 9.32
N TYR A 219 -8.78 -2.82 9.83
CA TYR A 219 -9.27 -3.77 10.83
C TYR A 219 -10.33 -4.70 10.23
N SER A 220 -10.50 -5.84 10.91
CA SER A 220 -11.76 -6.58 10.95
C SER A 220 -12.28 -7.03 9.58
N ILE A 221 -11.73 -8.15 9.08
CA ILE A 221 -12.40 -8.99 8.08
C ILE A 221 -13.09 -10.11 8.86
N THR A 222 -14.33 -9.87 9.30
CA THR A 222 -15.11 -10.80 10.13
C THR A 222 -16.04 -11.71 9.33
N ALA A 223 -16.12 -11.52 8.01
CA ALA A 223 -17.04 -12.25 7.16
C ALA A 223 -16.36 -12.68 5.86
N ASP A 224 -16.91 -13.74 5.28
CA ASP A 224 -16.55 -14.14 3.93
C ASP A 224 -17.24 -13.21 2.93
N TYR A 225 -16.51 -12.20 2.47
CA TYR A 225 -16.97 -11.31 1.41
C TYR A 225 -16.71 -12.03 0.09
N ASP A 226 -17.77 -12.43 -0.62
CA ASP A 226 -17.71 -13.01 -1.97
C ASP A 226 -17.06 -12.02 -2.95
N LEU A 227 -15.72 -12.04 -3.01
CA LEU A 227 -14.87 -11.10 -3.74
C LEU A 227 -14.23 -11.80 -4.94
N ASP A 228 -14.37 -11.21 -6.12
CA ASP A 228 -13.66 -11.65 -7.34
C ASP A 228 -12.32 -10.90 -7.46
N LEU A 229 -11.25 -11.48 -6.91
CA LEU A 229 -9.88 -10.92 -6.96
C LEU A 229 -8.95 -11.72 -7.87
N ARG A 230 -9.50 -12.43 -8.88
CA ARG A 230 -8.69 -13.26 -9.78
C ARG A 230 -7.63 -12.47 -10.57
N ASN A 231 -7.87 -11.18 -10.84
CA ASN A 231 -6.92 -10.34 -11.57
C ASN A 231 -5.88 -9.68 -10.65
N LEU A 232 -5.99 -9.86 -9.32
CA LEU A 232 -5.10 -9.21 -8.38
C LEU A 232 -3.71 -9.83 -8.42
N LYS A 233 -2.72 -9.03 -8.85
CA LYS A 233 -1.30 -9.39 -8.93
C LYS A 233 -0.51 -8.88 -7.74
N ARG A 234 -0.93 -7.79 -7.12
CA ARG A 234 -0.21 -7.14 -6.01
C ARG A 234 -1.12 -6.90 -4.82
N LEU A 235 -0.71 -7.37 -3.65
CA LEU A 235 -1.42 -7.17 -2.39
C LEU A 235 -0.46 -6.65 -1.33
N ARG A 236 -0.77 -5.48 -0.78
CA ARG A 236 -0.01 -4.84 0.29
C ARG A 236 -0.89 -4.67 1.51
N ILE A 237 -0.41 -5.18 2.63
CA ILE A 237 -1.07 -5.14 3.92
C ILE A 237 -0.11 -4.49 4.92
N ILE A 238 -0.45 -3.30 5.40
CA ILE A 238 0.44 -2.48 6.21
C ILE A 238 -0.27 -2.10 7.50
N GLU A 239 0.35 -2.36 8.65
CA GLU A 239 -0.13 -1.99 10.00
C GLU A 239 -1.60 -2.35 10.26
N SER A 240 -2.08 -3.40 9.59
CA SER A 240 -3.47 -3.83 9.56
C SER A 240 -3.65 -5.04 10.47
N ARG A 241 -4.80 -5.15 11.14
CA ARG A 241 -5.08 -6.28 12.03
C ARG A 241 -6.19 -7.17 11.48
N PHE A 242 -5.86 -8.43 11.27
CA PHE A 242 -6.78 -9.46 10.83
C PHE A 242 -6.92 -10.51 11.94
N PRO A 243 -8.16 -10.89 12.33
CA PRO A 243 -8.39 -12.00 13.26
C PRO A 243 -7.82 -13.32 12.69
N ARG A 244 -7.86 -14.42 13.47
CA ARG A 244 -7.21 -15.72 13.17
C ARG A 244 -7.61 -16.37 11.83
N GLU A 245 -8.70 -15.90 11.27
CA GLU A 245 -9.24 -16.34 10.00
C GLU A 245 -8.95 -15.33 8.86
N GLY A 246 -8.53 -14.10 9.19
CA GLY A 246 -8.67 -12.90 8.36
C GLY A 246 -7.67 -12.62 7.23
N LEU A 247 -6.73 -13.50 6.89
CA LEU A 247 -6.00 -13.41 5.59
C LEU A 247 -6.82 -14.05 4.44
N PHE A 248 -8.14 -14.14 4.60
CA PHE A 248 -9.08 -14.60 3.58
C PHE A 248 -9.00 -13.87 2.25
N LEU A 249 -8.39 -12.69 2.16
CA LEU A 249 -8.20 -12.08 0.85
C LEU A 249 -7.31 -12.96 -0.04
N CYS A 250 -6.29 -13.62 0.53
CA CYS A 250 -5.35 -14.44 -0.23
C CYS A 250 -6.02 -15.64 -0.93
N LYS A 251 -7.13 -16.19 -0.40
CA LYS A 251 -7.88 -17.26 -1.10
C LYS A 251 -8.53 -16.81 -2.42
N TYR A 252 -8.72 -15.50 -2.59
CA TYR A 252 -9.27 -14.92 -3.81
C TYR A 252 -8.20 -14.52 -4.83
N CYS A 253 -6.93 -14.47 -4.42
CA CYS A 253 -5.82 -13.92 -5.22
C CYS A 253 -4.95 -15.04 -5.83
N ARG A 254 -5.50 -15.88 -6.70
CA ARG A 254 -4.77 -17.04 -7.28
C ARG A 254 -3.62 -16.66 -8.22
N HIS A 255 -3.65 -15.45 -8.76
CA HIS A 255 -2.65 -14.92 -9.69
C HIS A 255 -1.75 -13.87 -9.02
N LEU A 256 -1.62 -13.93 -7.70
CA LEU A 256 -0.81 -12.97 -6.94
C LEU A 256 0.67 -13.17 -7.24
N GLU A 257 1.32 -12.14 -7.75
CA GLU A 257 2.75 -12.11 -8.09
C GLU A 257 3.59 -11.45 -7.00
N SER A 258 3.00 -10.52 -6.24
CA SER A 258 3.70 -9.77 -5.19
C SER A 258 2.83 -9.60 -3.94
N PHE A 259 3.42 -9.95 -2.79
CA PHE A 259 2.79 -9.80 -1.48
C PHE A 259 3.70 -9.05 -0.51
N THR A 260 3.18 -7.99 0.11
CA THR A 260 3.86 -7.26 1.19
C THR A 260 3.00 -7.29 2.44
N TYR A 261 3.59 -7.71 3.56
CA TYR A 261 3.01 -7.61 4.89
C TYR A 261 3.96 -6.87 5.83
N ILE A 262 3.46 -5.81 6.46
CA ILE A 262 4.20 -5.02 7.45
C ILE A 262 3.37 -4.92 8.72
N SER A 263 3.85 -5.48 9.82
CA SER A 263 3.27 -5.29 11.15
C SER A 263 4.17 -4.38 11.98
N PHE A 264 3.66 -3.20 12.34
CA PHE A 264 4.36 -2.22 13.19
C PHE A 264 3.38 -1.52 14.15
N GLY A 265 3.76 -1.34 15.42
CA GLY A 265 3.02 -0.52 16.39
C GLY A 265 2.89 -1.08 17.81
N PRO A 266 2.33 -0.30 18.76
CA PRO A 266 2.29 -0.60 20.21
C PRO A 266 1.35 -1.74 20.63
N HIS A 267 0.75 -2.46 19.68
CA HIS A 267 -0.31 -3.44 19.92
C HIS A 267 -0.08 -4.77 19.17
N TRP A 268 1.19 -5.09 18.96
CA TRP A 268 1.74 -6.25 18.26
C TRP A 268 1.27 -7.63 18.75
N ALA A 269 0.70 -7.71 19.96
CA ALA A 269 0.20 -8.95 20.57
C ALA A 269 -0.95 -9.64 19.79
N MET A 270 -1.48 -9.01 18.74
CA MET A 270 -2.56 -9.54 17.89
C MET A 270 -2.15 -9.64 16.42
N ASP A 271 -0.88 -9.40 16.09
CA ASP A 271 -0.39 -9.50 14.72
C ASP A 271 -0.19 -10.96 14.32
N ARG A 272 -0.27 -11.23 13.01
CA ARG A 272 -0.09 -12.60 12.49
C ARG A 272 1.36 -13.00 12.46
N LEU A 273 1.56 -14.27 12.75
CA LEU A 273 2.88 -14.86 12.74
C LEU A 273 3.32 -15.10 11.29
N PRO A 274 4.61 -14.95 10.99
CA PRO A 274 5.14 -15.18 9.66
C PRO A 274 4.72 -16.52 9.03
N ALA A 275 4.65 -17.61 9.82
CA ALA A 275 4.16 -18.90 9.33
C ALA A 275 2.69 -18.87 8.87
N GLU A 276 1.82 -18.19 9.62
CA GLU A 276 0.40 -18.05 9.28
C GLU A 276 0.20 -17.28 7.97
N ILE A 277 1.09 -16.30 7.70
CA ILE A 277 1.11 -15.54 6.45
C ILE A 277 1.44 -16.46 5.28
N VAL A 278 2.49 -17.28 5.40
CA VAL A 278 2.90 -18.21 4.35
C VAL A 278 1.80 -19.23 4.05
N ILE A 279 1.15 -19.78 5.08
CA ILE A 279 0.00 -20.70 4.90
C ILE A 279 -1.14 -20.02 4.13
N ALA A 280 -1.42 -18.75 4.42
CA ALA A 280 -2.48 -18.01 3.71
C ALA A 280 -2.17 -17.77 2.23
N LEU A 281 -0.88 -17.81 1.83
CA LEU A 281 -0.43 -17.60 0.46
C LEU A 281 -0.44 -18.88 -0.40
N GLU A 282 -0.81 -20.03 0.16
CA GLU A 282 -0.94 -21.31 -0.58
C GLU A 282 -1.73 -21.19 -1.90
N PRO A 283 -2.84 -20.42 -1.99
CA PRO A 283 -3.58 -20.25 -3.26
C PRO A 283 -2.78 -19.58 -4.38
N ALA A 284 -1.72 -18.83 -4.05
CA ALA A 284 -0.83 -18.13 -4.98
C ALA A 284 0.54 -18.82 -5.13
N LYS A 285 0.71 -20.04 -4.60
CA LYS A 285 1.98 -20.77 -4.57
C LYS A 285 2.71 -20.84 -5.92
N GLN A 286 1.94 -20.97 -7.01
CA GLN A 286 2.48 -21.12 -8.37
C GLN A 286 2.77 -19.80 -9.11
N SER A 287 2.34 -18.67 -8.55
CA SER A 287 2.41 -17.35 -9.20
C SER A 287 3.22 -16.33 -8.42
N LEU A 288 3.43 -16.54 -7.12
CA LEU A 288 4.11 -15.59 -6.24
C LEU A 288 5.60 -15.49 -6.54
N LYS A 289 6.03 -14.30 -7.00
CA LYS A 289 7.42 -13.96 -7.34
C LYS A 289 8.12 -13.11 -6.29
N HIS A 290 7.37 -12.26 -5.61
CA HIS A 290 7.93 -11.30 -4.67
C HIS A 290 7.22 -11.38 -3.32
N LEU A 291 7.99 -11.64 -2.27
CA LEU A 291 7.50 -11.73 -0.90
C LEU A 291 8.25 -10.76 0.02
N GLU A 292 7.50 -9.87 0.67
CA GLU A 292 8.04 -8.98 1.69
C GLU A 292 7.27 -9.19 3.02
N ILE A 293 7.95 -9.65 4.07
CA ILE A 293 7.37 -9.85 5.40
C ILE A 293 8.21 -9.12 6.44
N PHE A 294 7.65 -8.04 6.97
CA PHE A 294 8.24 -7.28 8.07
C PHE A 294 7.42 -7.49 9.33
N HIS A 295 7.88 -8.42 10.18
CA HIS A 295 7.27 -8.69 11.48
C HIS A 295 8.16 -8.15 12.59
N PHE A 296 7.70 -7.08 13.25
CA PHE A 296 8.40 -6.45 14.38
C PHE A 296 7.70 -6.81 15.69
N SER A 297 8.07 -7.95 16.28
CA SER A 297 7.59 -8.32 17.61
C SER A 297 8.69 -8.26 18.66
N ARG A 298 8.30 -7.96 19.90
CA ARG A 298 9.17 -8.02 21.08
C ARG A 298 8.93 -9.34 21.82
N ASP A 299 9.90 -10.24 21.70
CA ASP A 299 10.21 -11.30 22.68
C ASP A 299 9.01 -12.04 23.30
N SER A 300 8.00 -12.40 22.51
CA SER A 300 6.95 -13.28 23.03
C SER A 300 7.39 -14.75 22.89
N PRO A 301 7.27 -15.58 23.95
CA PRO A 301 7.62 -17.00 23.90
C PRO A 301 6.82 -17.79 22.85
N ARG A 302 5.67 -17.28 22.42
CA ARG A 302 4.83 -17.88 21.36
C ARG A 302 5.46 -17.76 19.97
N GLU A 303 6.19 -16.69 19.71
CA GLU A 303 6.81 -16.43 18.40
C GLU A 303 8.06 -17.26 18.14
N GLN A 304 8.78 -17.62 19.20
CA GLN A 304 9.94 -18.51 19.14
C GLN A 304 9.61 -19.92 18.64
N GLN A 305 8.32 -20.28 18.56
CA GLN A 305 7.87 -21.63 18.17
C GLN A 305 7.15 -21.69 16.81
N GLN A 306 6.94 -20.56 16.11
CA GLN A 306 6.09 -20.48 14.91
C GLN A 306 6.69 -19.61 13.79
N GLY A 307 8.00 -19.73 13.56
CA GLY A 307 8.65 -19.23 12.36
C GLY A 307 8.22 -19.99 11.11
N ILE A 308 8.49 -19.41 9.94
CA ILE A 308 8.21 -20.02 8.63
C ILE A 308 8.96 -21.36 8.55
N GLU A 309 8.25 -22.43 8.25
CA GLU A 309 8.84 -23.77 8.09
C GLU A 309 9.69 -23.86 6.83
N THR A 310 9.15 -23.39 5.70
CA THR A 310 9.83 -23.40 4.40
C THR A 310 9.20 -22.39 3.42
N LEU A 311 10.02 -21.81 2.55
CA LEU A 311 9.61 -21.05 1.36
C LEU A 311 9.95 -21.79 0.07
N ARG A 312 10.57 -22.98 0.14
CA ARG A 312 10.91 -23.84 -1.00
C ARG A 312 9.70 -24.30 -1.81
N ASP A 313 8.54 -24.28 -1.15
CA ASP A 313 7.25 -24.59 -1.74
C ASP A 313 6.82 -23.62 -2.84
N PHE A 314 7.42 -22.43 -2.95
CA PHE A 314 7.07 -21.43 -3.96
C PHE A 314 8.05 -21.52 -5.15
N PRO A 315 7.75 -22.30 -6.22
CA PRO A 315 8.72 -22.63 -7.27
C PRO A 315 9.19 -21.42 -8.09
N VAL A 316 8.42 -20.33 -8.12
CA VAL A 316 8.71 -19.13 -8.91
C VAL A 316 9.08 -17.93 -8.04
N LEU A 317 9.41 -18.13 -6.76
CA LEU A 317 9.74 -17.05 -5.84
C LEU A 317 11.13 -16.48 -6.13
N GLU A 318 11.16 -15.34 -6.82
CA GLU A 318 12.36 -14.66 -7.29
C GLU A 318 12.96 -13.71 -6.24
N SER A 319 12.14 -13.08 -5.39
CA SER A 319 12.60 -12.07 -4.43
C SER A 319 11.98 -12.25 -3.06
N VAL A 320 12.82 -12.25 -2.02
CA VAL A 320 12.40 -12.33 -0.62
C VAL A 320 13.00 -11.19 0.19
N THR A 321 12.15 -10.44 0.90
CA THR A 321 12.57 -9.47 1.92
C THR A 321 11.94 -9.83 3.25
N LEU A 322 12.75 -10.10 4.28
CA LEU A 322 12.22 -10.45 5.60
C LEU A 322 13.18 -10.09 6.74
N ASN A 323 12.62 -10.00 7.94
CA ASN A 323 13.41 -10.06 9.17
C ASN A 323 13.81 -11.53 9.41
N PRO A 324 15.10 -11.88 9.62
CA PRO A 324 15.52 -13.27 9.80
C PRO A 324 14.79 -14.03 10.90
N GLY A 325 14.38 -13.34 11.97
CA GLY A 325 13.57 -13.93 13.04
C GLY A 325 12.25 -14.54 12.55
N ALA A 326 11.75 -14.15 11.37
CA ALA A 326 10.60 -14.78 10.72
C ALA A 326 10.86 -16.23 10.28
N LEU A 327 12.13 -16.61 10.08
CA LEU A 327 12.54 -17.97 9.72
C LEU A 327 12.90 -18.82 10.95
N SER A 328 13.07 -18.20 12.13
CA SER A 328 13.44 -18.92 13.35
C SER A 328 12.24 -19.69 13.92
N GLY A 329 12.27 -21.03 13.81
CA GLY A 329 11.30 -21.93 14.43
C GLY A 329 11.80 -22.49 15.77
N ALA A 330 10.98 -23.30 16.44
CA ALA A 330 11.42 -24.01 17.65
C ALA A 330 12.72 -24.77 17.35
N ALA A 331 13.72 -24.61 18.23
CA ALA A 331 15.06 -25.18 18.05
C ALA A 331 14.98 -26.65 17.63
N ASP A 332 15.59 -26.97 16.48
CA ASP A 332 15.71 -28.34 16.03
C ASP A 332 16.35 -29.21 17.12
N PRO A 333 15.91 -30.46 17.28
CA PRO A 333 16.56 -31.38 18.19
C PRO A 333 18.06 -31.46 17.85
N PRO A 334 18.95 -31.54 18.84
CA PRO A 334 20.41 -31.42 18.69
C PRO A 334 21.08 -32.50 17.82
N SER A 335 20.30 -33.40 17.22
CA SER A 335 20.74 -34.53 16.41
C SER A 335 20.81 -34.26 14.90
N ILE A 336 20.35 -33.10 14.41
CA ILE A 336 20.41 -32.76 12.97
C ILE A 336 21.62 -31.84 12.75
N PRO A 337 22.53 -32.15 11.81
CA PRO A 337 23.60 -31.23 11.44
C PRO A 337 22.99 -29.94 10.88
N ASN A 338 23.16 -28.83 11.61
CA ASN A 338 22.63 -27.52 11.25
C ASN A 338 23.19 -27.07 9.90
N ARG A 339 22.39 -27.13 8.83
CA ARG A 339 22.80 -26.65 7.49
C ARG A 339 22.62 -25.14 7.33
N GLY A 340 22.15 -24.46 8.37
CA GLY A 340 21.85 -23.03 8.39
C GLY A 340 20.41 -22.75 7.96
N ILE A 341 19.71 -21.91 8.72
CA ILE A 341 18.26 -21.68 8.53
C ILE A 341 17.91 -21.17 7.12
N PHE A 342 18.78 -20.37 6.51
CA PHE A 342 18.54 -19.81 5.18
C PHE A 342 18.70 -20.86 4.08
N VAL A 343 19.69 -21.73 4.21
CA VAL A 343 19.93 -22.81 3.26
C VAL A 343 18.73 -23.76 3.25
N GLU A 344 18.22 -24.14 4.42
CA GLU A 344 17.13 -25.11 4.54
C GLU A 344 15.77 -24.57 4.10
N LYS A 345 15.52 -23.27 4.29
CA LYS A 345 14.17 -22.69 4.15
C LYS A 345 13.95 -21.89 2.87
N LEU A 346 14.99 -21.37 2.23
CA LEU A 346 14.85 -20.56 1.01
C LEU A 346 14.76 -21.43 -0.25
N PRO A 347 14.02 -20.99 -1.29
CA PRO A 347 13.89 -21.69 -2.57
C PRO A 347 15.10 -21.49 -3.49
N ASP A 348 15.35 -22.46 -4.36
CA ASP A 348 16.43 -22.39 -5.37
C ASP A 348 16.15 -21.38 -6.49
N SER A 349 14.89 -20.97 -6.68
CA SER A 349 14.45 -19.97 -7.67
C SER A 349 14.78 -18.53 -7.29
N LEU A 350 15.37 -18.32 -6.10
CA LEU A 350 15.68 -17.01 -5.56
C LEU A 350 16.71 -16.28 -6.40
N VAL A 351 16.37 -15.07 -6.84
CA VAL A 351 17.24 -14.13 -7.55
C VAL A 351 17.75 -13.03 -6.60
N ALA A 352 16.91 -12.57 -5.68
CA ALA A 352 17.22 -11.50 -4.74
C ALA A 352 16.81 -11.83 -3.31
N LEU A 353 17.73 -11.65 -2.36
CA LEU A 353 17.46 -11.77 -0.93
C LEU A 353 17.76 -10.45 -0.21
N THR A 354 16.80 -9.94 0.55
CA THR A 354 17.01 -8.81 1.47
C THR A 354 16.71 -9.23 2.91
N LEU A 355 17.74 -9.30 3.74
CA LEU A 355 17.60 -9.59 5.17
C LEU A 355 17.65 -8.29 5.95
N VAL A 356 16.63 -8.08 6.78
CA VAL A 356 16.44 -6.81 7.50
C VAL A 356 16.58 -7.02 9.00
N ASN A 357 17.19 -6.05 9.69
CA ASN A 357 17.35 -6.11 11.15
C ASN A 357 18.09 -7.38 11.60
N VAL A 358 19.18 -7.73 10.91
CA VAL A 358 19.98 -8.92 11.20
C VAL A 358 20.79 -8.71 12.48
N SER A 359 20.62 -9.62 13.43
CA SER A 359 21.35 -9.67 14.69
C SER A 359 22.64 -10.49 14.57
N ARG A 360 23.64 -10.16 15.39
CA ARG A 360 24.98 -10.79 15.30
C ARG A 360 24.98 -12.30 15.54
N ASP A 361 24.07 -12.82 16.35
CA ASP A 361 23.91 -14.25 16.61
C ASP A 361 23.63 -15.08 15.34
N LEU A 362 23.02 -14.46 14.32
CA LEU A 362 22.75 -15.09 13.02
C LEU A 362 23.94 -15.05 12.06
N PHE A 363 25.08 -14.48 12.45
CA PHE A 363 26.27 -14.40 11.59
C PHE A 363 26.68 -15.77 11.04
N LYS A 364 26.63 -16.82 11.87
CA LYS A 364 27.00 -18.18 11.45
C LYS A 364 26.07 -18.71 10.37
N ASP A 365 24.76 -18.51 10.50
CA ASP A 365 23.77 -18.92 9.51
C ASP A 365 23.94 -18.16 8.18
N VAL A 366 24.15 -16.83 8.25
CA VAL A 366 24.40 -16.00 7.06
C VAL A 366 25.70 -16.43 6.37
N ARG A 367 26.74 -16.74 7.13
CA ARG A 367 28.01 -17.22 6.59
C ARG A 367 27.86 -18.59 5.91
N LEU A 368 27.14 -19.53 6.52
CA LEU A 368 26.85 -20.83 5.91
C LEU A 368 26.05 -20.68 4.61
N PHE A 369 25.09 -19.76 4.58
CA PHE A 369 24.36 -19.42 3.38
C PHE A 369 25.26 -18.84 2.28
N ALA A 370 26.15 -17.91 2.62
CA ALA A 370 27.11 -17.34 1.67
C ALA A 370 28.08 -18.40 1.11
N GLN A 371 28.58 -19.31 1.96
CA GLN A 371 29.42 -20.43 1.53
C GLN A 371 28.67 -21.38 0.59
N HIS A 372 27.43 -21.74 0.95
CA HIS A 372 26.62 -22.62 0.10
C HIS A 372 26.32 -21.96 -1.26
N ALA A 373 26.03 -20.66 -1.27
CA ALA A 373 25.79 -19.90 -2.50
C ALA A 373 27.05 -19.86 -3.39
N MET A 374 28.21 -19.59 -2.80
CA MET A 374 29.51 -19.61 -3.48
C MET A 374 29.84 -20.99 -4.08
N GLU A 375 29.46 -22.08 -3.41
CA GLU A 375 29.63 -23.46 -3.89
C GLU A 375 28.64 -23.87 -4.99
N GLY A 376 27.79 -22.95 -5.46
CA GLY A 376 26.79 -23.19 -6.51
C GLY A 376 25.40 -23.57 -6.00
N GLY A 377 25.16 -23.48 -4.69
CA GLY A 377 23.80 -23.42 -4.15
C GLY A 377 23.09 -22.15 -4.61
N PHE A 378 21.77 -22.18 -4.80
CA PHE A 378 20.98 -21.04 -5.31
C PHE A 378 21.49 -20.52 -6.68
N PRO A 379 21.33 -21.31 -7.77
CA PRO A 379 21.94 -21.04 -9.07
C PRO A 379 21.46 -19.75 -9.76
N HIS A 380 20.39 -19.13 -9.27
CA HIS A 380 19.80 -17.92 -9.83
C HIS A 380 20.07 -16.67 -8.98
N LEU A 381 20.70 -16.80 -7.82
CA LEU A 381 20.92 -15.70 -6.89
C LEU A 381 21.90 -14.69 -7.48
N GLN A 382 21.47 -13.44 -7.58
CA GLN A 382 22.25 -12.34 -8.15
C GLN A 382 22.57 -11.27 -7.11
N THR A 383 21.65 -11.00 -6.18
CA THR A 383 21.79 -9.90 -5.23
C THR A 383 21.45 -10.34 -3.82
N VAL A 384 22.32 -10.02 -2.86
CA VAL A 384 22.05 -10.16 -1.43
C VAL A 384 22.26 -8.82 -0.75
N SER A 385 21.22 -8.36 -0.08
CA SER A 385 21.25 -7.16 0.74
C SER A 385 21.02 -7.51 2.20
N ILE A 386 21.85 -7.00 3.09
CA ILE A 386 21.70 -7.21 4.53
C ILE A 386 21.73 -5.86 5.22
N SER A 387 20.78 -5.65 6.13
CA SER A 387 20.80 -4.50 7.02
C SER A 387 20.91 -4.91 8.49
N GLY A 388 21.73 -4.15 9.22
CA GLY A 388 21.78 -4.24 10.67
C GLY A 388 20.51 -3.71 11.33
N ALA A 389 20.36 -3.99 12.62
CA ALA A 389 19.29 -3.41 13.43
C ALA A 389 19.28 -1.87 13.36
N PRO A 390 18.13 -1.20 13.53
CA PRO A 390 18.12 0.25 13.58
C PRO A 390 18.90 0.69 14.84
N PRO A 391 19.68 1.78 14.78
CA PRO A 391 20.34 2.32 15.96
C PRO A 391 19.28 2.64 17.02
N ASP A 392 19.45 2.11 18.23
CA ASP A 392 18.45 2.22 19.30
C ASP A 392 18.19 3.71 19.61
N PRO A 393 16.96 4.22 19.46
CA PRO A 393 16.65 5.61 19.75
C PRO A 393 16.61 5.93 21.25
N ARG A 394 16.76 4.94 22.15
CA ARG A 394 16.82 5.16 23.60
C ARG A 394 17.98 4.38 24.22
N PRO A 395 19.02 5.07 24.74
CA PRO A 395 19.99 4.44 25.63
C PRO A 395 19.33 4.26 27.00
N ASP A 396 18.41 3.29 27.13
CA ASP A 396 18.05 2.79 28.46
C ASP A 396 19.17 1.82 28.89
N GLU A 397 19.85 2.15 29.98
CA GLU A 397 21.12 1.58 30.46
C GLU A 397 21.11 0.06 30.78
N ASP A 398 19.96 -0.60 30.67
CA ASP A 398 19.76 -2.01 31.08
C ASP A 398 19.52 -2.99 29.93
N ARG A 399 19.62 -2.56 28.67
CA ARG A 399 19.53 -3.47 27.51
C ARG A 399 20.89 -3.74 26.90
N ALA A 400 21.17 -5.01 26.62
CA ALA A 400 22.29 -5.40 25.78
C ALA A 400 22.18 -4.61 24.47
N THR A 401 23.18 -3.78 24.20
CA THR A 401 23.38 -3.17 22.88
C THR A 401 23.21 -4.27 21.84
N PHE A 402 22.28 -4.10 20.90
CA PHE A 402 22.18 -5.03 19.78
C PHE A 402 23.56 -5.07 19.12
N GLU A 403 24.30 -6.16 19.33
CA GLU A 403 25.61 -6.30 18.71
C GLU A 403 25.37 -6.39 17.21
N HIS A 404 25.91 -5.41 16.50
CA HIS A 404 25.93 -5.40 15.04
C HIS A 404 27.13 -6.20 14.55
N PHE A 405 27.10 -6.61 13.28
CA PHE A 405 28.31 -7.16 12.66
C PHE A 405 29.44 -6.13 12.68
N ASP A 406 30.63 -6.58 13.01
CA ASP A 406 31.82 -5.75 12.89
C ASP A 406 32.30 -5.64 11.44
N GLU A 407 33.23 -4.71 11.17
CA GLU A 407 33.76 -4.49 9.82
C GLU A 407 34.43 -5.74 9.22
N SER A 408 35.02 -6.61 10.06
CA SER A 408 35.66 -7.84 9.59
C SER A 408 34.63 -8.90 9.20
N GLU A 409 33.53 -8.99 9.95
CA GLU A 409 32.36 -9.84 9.66
C GLU A 409 31.69 -9.39 8.36
N TRP A 410 31.50 -8.08 8.15
CA TRP A 410 30.99 -7.52 6.89
C TRP A 410 31.92 -7.79 5.70
N ALA A 411 33.22 -7.59 5.87
CA ALA A 411 34.21 -7.85 4.82
C ALA A 411 34.26 -9.33 4.43
N LEU A 412 34.13 -10.24 5.40
CA LEU A 412 34.07 -11.68 5.13
C LEU A 412 32.82 -12.05 4.30
N LEU A 413 31.64 -11.57 4.69
CA LEU A 413 30.41 -11.86 3.95
C LEU A 413 30.47 -11.29 2.52
N ARG A 414 31.00 -10.08 2.38
CA ARG A 414 31.23 -9.47 1.08
C ARG A 414 32.13 -10.34 0.20
N GLY A 415 33.27 -10.78 0.73
CA GLY A 415 34.20 -11.65 0.01
C GLY A 415 33.53 -12.93 -0.47
N LEU A 416 32.78 -13.63 0.41
CA LEU A 416 32.10 -14.88 0.06
C LEU A 416 31.07 -14.72 -1.05
N PHE A 417 30.23 -13.68 -1.00
CA PHE A 417 29.21 -13.44 -2.03
C PHE A 417 29.84 -12.98 -3.36
N GLU A 418 30.77 -12.02 -3.30
CA GLU A 418 31.38 -11.46 -4.50
C GLU A 418 32.29 -12.48 -5.22
N GLU A 419 32.97 -13.39 -4.50
CA GLU A 419 33.69 -14.53 -5.09
C GLU A 419 32.74 -15.51 -5.82
N GLY A 420 31.51 -15.65 -5.32
CA GLY A 420 30.44 -16.40 -5.97
C GLY A 420 29.75 -15.67 -7.14
N GLY A 421 30.17 -14.43 -7.46
CA GLY A 421 29.54 -13.61 -8.50
C GLY A 421 28.21 -12.97 -8.09
N ILE A 422 27.93 -12.91 -6.78
CA ILE A 422 26.70 -12.36 -6.21
C ILE A 422 26.97 -10.93 -5.71
N GLU A 423 26.17 -9.97 -6.14
CA GLU A 423 26.27 -8.59 -5.67
C GLU A 423 25.86 -8.50 -4.19
N PHE A 424 26.76 -7.95 -3.36
CA PHE A 424 26.52 -7.80 -1.93
C PHE A 424 26.39 -6.33 -1.51
N GLN A 425 25.24 -5.99 -0.92
CA GLN A 425 24.95 -4.66 -0.40
C GLN A 425 24.74 -4.68 1.12
N CYS A 426 25.45 -3.80 1.82
CA CYS A 426 25.15 -3.46 3.22
C CYS A 426 24.21 -2.26 3.22
N GLN A 427 22.94 -2.45 3.61
CA GLN A 427 21.94 -1.38 3.61
C GLN A 427 21.88 -0.68 4.97
N SER A 428 22.41 0.55 5.05
CA SER A 428 22.19 1.45 6.19
C SER A 428 20.78 2.05 6.22
N ASP A 429 20.15 2.20 5.04
CA ASP A 429 19.00 3.10 4.87
C ASP A 429 17.64 2.38 4.85
N TRP A 430 17.62 1.08 5.13
CA TRP A 430 16.38 0.30 5.16
C TRP A 430 15.35 0.90 6.12
N TRP A 431 15.81 1.48 7.23
CA TRP A 431 14.96 2.14 8.22
C TRP A 431 14.26 3.37 7.64
N HIS A 432 14.93 4.13 6.76
CA HIS A 432 14.32 5.23 6.02
C HIS A 432 13.25 4.72 5.04
N ARG A 433 13.50 3.59 4.36
CA ARG A 433 12.51 2.94 3.49
C ARG A 433 11.29 2.49 4.31
N LEU A 434 11.48 1.83 5.45
CA LEU A 434 10.37 1.42 6.33
C LEU A 434 9.59 2.63 6.85
N ARG A 435 10.29 3.69 7.30
CA ARG A 435 9.64 4.93 7.74
C ARG A 435 8.79 5.55 6.64
N SER A 436 9.28 5.57 5.40
CA SER A 436 8.53 6.04 4.24
C SER A 436 7.31 5.19 3.93
N LEU A 437 7.38 3.86 4.14
CA LEU A 437 6.24 2.97 3.92
C LEU A 437 5.18 3.10 5.02
N CYS A 438 5.60 3.37 6.25
CA CYS A 438 4.72 3.45 7.42
C CYS A 438 4.26 4.89 7.77
N ASP A 439 4.72 5.92 7.04
CA ASP A 439 4.56 7.35 7.40
C ASP A 439 5.00 7.64 8.84
N MET A 440 6.08 7.00 9.31
CA MET A 440 6.66 7.32 10.60
C MET A 440 7.34 8.69 10.51
N ALA A 441 7.05 9.58 11.47
CA ALA A 441 7.72 10.87 11.56
C ALA A 441 9.26 10.67 11.64
N PRO A 442 10.06 11.58 11.03
CA PRO A 442 11.51 11.51 11.04
C PRO A 442 12.12 11.52 12.44
#